data_AF-A0A3D1YFK8-F1
#
_entry.id   AF-A0A3D1YFK8-F1
#
_cell.length_a   1.000
_cell.length_b   1.000
_cell.length_c   1.000
_cell.angle_alpha   90.00
_cell.angle_beta   90.00
_cell.angle_gamma   90.00
#
_symmetry.space_group_name_H-M   'P 1'
#
loop_
_entity.id
_entity.type
_entity.pdbx_description
1 polymer ?
#
loop_
_entity_poly.entity_id
_entity_poly.type
_entity_poly.pdbx_seq_one_letter_code
_entity_poly.pdbx_strand_id
1 'polypeptide(L)'
;MKGKLKITVFCTLGLVLLCISAGPKQESVPPQPFYADFYTGTVRVQGTIPELPIVLYACVVSCDREGFKSRTIAVGPDGTYDNLHVDPSNKKYLYQIVTFYLETPFGNIMANEHAIMEGAFSRNRLDLTFSDPVPVFVPVVIPDEIIVPETELPSVGGPMNFIKYVKFIGFIGVTLCLLGLVFGVKSTRYRC
;
A
#
# COMPACT_ATOMS: atom_id res chain seq x y z
N MET A 1 -54.61 -53.24 8.28
CA MET A 1 -53.74 -52.38 9.13
C MET A 1 -52.22 -52.65 9.03
N LYS A 2 -51.73 -53.47 8.08
CA LYS A 2 -50.28 -53.83 7.98
C LYS A 2 -49.42 -52.90 7.10
N GLY A 3 -50.04 -52.04 6.29
CA GLY A 3 -49.32 -51.15 5.36
C GLY A 3 -48.85 -49.82 5.96
N LYS A 4 -49.58 -49.28 6.95
CA LYS A 4 -49.27 -47.97 7.56
C LYS A 4 -48.04 -48.01 8.47
N LEU A 5 -47.76 -49.16 9.10
CA LEU A 5 -46.63 -49.33 10.01
C LEU A 5 -45.26 -49.34 9.28
N LYS A 6 -45.21 -49.86 8.04
CA LYS A 6 -43.97 -49.93 7.26
C LYS A 6 -43.53 -48.56 6.73
N ILE A 7 -44.48 -47.68 6.41
CA ILE A 7 -44.20 -46.35 5.86
C ILE A 7 -43.64 -45.41 6.95
N THR A 8 -44.17 -45.48 8.16
CA THR A 8 -43.70 -44.62 9.27
C THR A 8 -42.26 -44.93 9.68
N VAL A 9 -41.88 -46.22 9.74
CA VAL A 9 -40.52 -46.64 10.10
C VAL A 9 -39.49 -46.26 9.04
N PHE A 10 -39.86 -46.30 7.76
CA PHE A 10 -38.96 -45.91 6.67
C PHE A 10 -38.73 -44.38 6.65
N CYS A 11 -39.76 -43.61 7.00
CA CYS A 11 -39.70 -42.15 7.03
C CYS A 11 -38.87 -41.62 8.20
N THR A 12 -38.97 -42.23 9.39
CA THR A 12 -38.14 -41.84 10.54
C THR A 12 -36.68 -42.22 10.38
N LEU A 13 -36.38 -43.36 9.75
CA LEU A 13 -35.00 -43.78 9.47
C LEU A 13 -34.34 -42.90 8.40
N GLY A 14 -35.08 -42.50 7.35
CA GLY A 14 -34.59 -41.59 6.33
C GLY A 14 -34.26 -40.18 6.86
N LEU A 15 -35.04 -39.68 7.82
CA LEU A 15 -34.84 -38.35 8.41
C LEU A 15 -33.57 -38.28 9.28
N VAL A 16 -33.24 -39.36 10.00
CA VAL A 16 -32.04 -39.42 10.86
C VAL A 16 -30.75 -39.45 10.03
N LEU A 17 -30.75 -40.10 8.86
CA LEU A 17 -29.60 -40.15 7.96
C LEU A 17 -29.27 -38.79 7.32
N LEU A 18 -30.24 -37.89 7.18
CA LEU A 18 -30.03 -36.54 6.62
C LEU A 18 -29.40 -35.56 7.63
N CYS A 19 -29.36 -35.89 8.92
CA CYS A 19 -28.79 -35.03 9.95
C CYS A 19 -27.30 -35.28 10.24
N ILE A 20 -26.64 -36.21 9.54
CA ILE A 20 -25.24 -36.60 9.83
C ILE A 20 -24.20 -35.81 9.02
N SER A 21 -24.59 -35.07 7.98
CA SER A 21 -23.63 -34.42 7.07
C SER A 21 -23.46 -32.92 7.29
N ALA A 22 -22.90 -32.51 8.43
CA ALA A 22 -22.17 -31.25 8.57
C ALA A 22 -21.41 -31.24 9.90
N GLY A 23 -20.37 -32.07 10.01
CA GLY A 23 -19.38 -31.84 11.06
C GLY A 23 -18.80 -30.43 10.89
N PRO A 24 -18.58 -29.66 11.98
CA PRO A 24 -17.86 -28.39 11.87
C PRO A 24 -16.53 -28.66 11.17
N LYS A 25 -16.12 -27.81 10.23
CA LYS A 25 -14.74 -27.82 9.72
C LYS A 25 -13.83 -27.59 10.92
N GLN A 26 -13.38 -28.67 11.56
CA GLN A 26 -12.35 -28.64 12.56
C GLN A 26 -11.05 -28.38 11.82
N GLU A 27 -10.76 -27.10 11.60
CA GLU A 27 -9.39 -26.63 11.43
C GLU A 27 -8.74 -26.76 12.81
N SER A 28 -8.38 -28.00 13.15
CA SER A 28 -8.04 -28.46 14.51
C SER A 28 -6.65 -28.02 14.98
N VAL A 29 -5.94 -27.28 14.14
CA VAL A 29 -4.62 -26.74 14.45
C VAL A 29 -4.73 -25.22 14.34
N PRO A 30 -4.51 -24.45 15.42
CA PRO A 30 -4.43 -23.00 15.30
C PRO A 30 -3.37 -22.69 14.25
N PRO A 31 -3.69 -21.86 13.25
CA PRO A 31 -2.83 -21.68 12.10
C PRO A 31 -1.51 -21.09 12.58
N GLN A 32 -0.41 -21.86 12.48
CA GLN A 32 0.88 -21.48 13.03
C GLN A 32 1.23 -20.03 12.67
N PRO A 33 1.79 -19.24 13.62
CA PRO A 33 2.33 -17.94 13.29
C PRO A 33 3.46 -18.12 12.28
N PHE A 34 3.51 -17.22 11.31
CA PHE A 34 4.67 -17.06 10.45
C PHE A 34 5.50 -15.90 11.00
N TYR A 35 6.76 -15.86 10.60
CA TYR A 35 7.76 -14.95 11.13
C TYR A 35 8.27 -14.01 10.03
N ALA A 36 9.04 -13.02 10.45
CA ALA A 36 9.72 -12.12 9.52
C ALA A 36 10.92 -12.78 8.83
N ASP A 37 11.26 -12.30 7.65
CA ASP A 37 12.53 -12.60 7.01
C ASP A 37 13.49 -11.42 7.16
N PHE A 38 14.78 -11.71 7.30
CA PHE A 38 15.84 -10.74 7.48
C PHE A 38 16.86 -10.86 6.36
N TYR A 39 17.24 -9.73 5.77
CA TYR A 39 18.24 -9.69 4.71
C TYR A 39 19.46 -8.88 5.12
N THR A 40 20.63 -9.38 4.73
CA THR A 40 21.95 -8.77 4.99
C THR A 40 22.85 -8.99 3.78
N GLY A 41 23.77 -8.08 3.51
CA GLY A 41 24.68 -8.20 2.36
C GLY A 41 25.30 -6.88 1.94
N THR A 42 25.61 -6.78 0.65
CA THR A 42 26.23 -5.59 0.06
C THR A 42 25.37 -5.01 -1.05
N VAL A 43 25.51 -3.70 -1.28
CA VAL A 43 24.86 -2.94 -2.34
C VAL A 43 25.91 -2.45 -3.32
N ARG A 44 25.69 -2.69 -4.60
CA ARG A 44 26.49 -2.12 -5.69
C ARG A 44 25.60 -1.42 -6.69
N VAL A 45 25.90 -0.15 -6.96
CA VAL A 45 25.22 0.62 -8.01
C VAL A 45 26.19 0.76 -9.17
N GLN A 46 25.81 0.29 -10.36
CA GLN A 46 26.66 0.25 -11.55
C GLN A 46 28.03 -0.41 -11.31
N GLY A 47 28.07 -1.40 -10.42
CA GLY A 47 29.29 -2.15 -10.08
C GLY A 47 30.17 -1.51 -9.01
N THR A 48 29.90 -0.28 -8.58
CA THR A 48 30.66 0.46 -7.56
C THR A 48 29.90 0.59 -6.25
N ILE A 49 30.63 0.93 -5.17
CA ILE A 49 30.03 1.29 -3.89
C ILE A 49 29.30 2.63 -4.05
N PRO A 50 28.06 2.77 -3.55
CA PRO A 50 27.33 4.03 -3.62
C PRO A 50 27.99 5.14 -2.80
N GLU A 51 28.20 6.31 -3.39
CA GLU A 51 28.90 7.45 -2.76
C GLU A 51 27.99 8.31 -1.87
N LEU A 52 26.67 8.21 -2.05
CA LEU A 52 25.67 9.01 -1.35
C LEU A 52 25.04 8.22 -0.19
N PRO A 53 24.54 8.90 0.85
CA PRO A 53 23.68 8.26 1.84
C PRO A 53 22.39 7.81 1.15
N ILE A 54 22.31 6.52 0.87
CA ILE A 54 21.15 5.88 0.28
C ILE A 54 20.46 5.01 1.32
N VAL A 55 19.15 4.88 1.17
CA VAL A 55 18.34 4.04 2.03
C VAL A 55 17.77 2.88 1.23
N LEU A 56 17.83 1.69 1.80
CA LEU A 56 17.35 0.45 1.23
C LEU A 56 16.01 0.07 1.87
N TYR A 57 15.06 -0.39 1.05
CA TYR A 57 13.82 -1.00 1.52
C TYR A 57 13.41 -2.15 0.60
N ALA A 58 12.50 -2.99 1.08
CA ALA A 58 11.95 -4.11 0.34
C ALA A 58 10.44 -4.00 0.23
N CYS A 59 9.89 -4.59 -0.82
CA CYS A 59 8.45 -4.73 -1.02
C CYS A 59 8.09 -6.18 -1.32
N VAL A 60 6.90 -6.60 -0.90
CA VAL A 60 6.35 -7.92 -1.24
C VAL A 60 5.12 -7.71 -2.11
N VAL A 61 5.14 -8.32 -3.32
CA VAL A 61 4.17 -8.11 -4.41
C VAL A 61 4.21 -6.70 -5.02
N SER A 62 4.04 -5.65 -4.21
CA SER A 62 4.12 -4.24 -4.65
C SER A 62 4.49 -3.33 -3.46
N CYS A 63 5.00 -2.14 -3.74
CA CYS A 63 5.20 -1.08 -2.75
C CYS A 63 3.95 -0.20 -2.55
N ASP A 64 2.90 -0.44 -3.33
CA ASP A 64 1.63 0.30 -3.27
C ASP A 64 0.72 -0.22 -2.16
N ARG A 65 -0.51 0.33 -2.07
CA ARG A 65 -1.48 0.05 -1.01
C ARG A 65 -1.88 -1.43 -0.87
N GLU A 66 -1.76 -2.21 -1.93
CA GLU A 66 -2.17 -3.62 -1.93
C GLU A 66 -1.04 -4.57 -1.52
N GLY A 67 0.20 -4.07 -1.53
CA GLY A 67 1.42 -4.80 -1.20
C GLY A 67 1.91 -4.54 0.23
N PHE A 68 3.11 -5.00 0.52
CA PHE A 68 3.81 -4.69 1.76
C PHE A 68 5.09 -3.93 1.44
N LYS A 69 5.36 -2.86 2.20
CA LYS A 69 6.61 -2.11 2.16
C LYS A 69 7.30 -2.21 3.51
N SER A 70 8.56 -2.61 3.52
CA SER A 70 9.37 -2.68 4.73
C SER A 70 9.75 -1.30 5.25
N ARG A 71 10.31 -1.27 6.46
CA ARG A 71 11.05 -0.08 6.92
C ARG A 71 12.29 0.12 6.04
N THR A 72 12.68 1.38 5.87
CA THR A 72 13.95 1.76 5.25
C THR A 72 15.11 1.56 6.22
N ILE A 73 16.27 1.16 5.70
CA ILE A 73 17.53 1.07 6.44
C ILE A 73 18.61 1.86 5.71
N ALA A 74 19.56 2.42 6.44
CA ALA A 74 20.71 3.06 5.82
C ALA A 74 21.69 2.01 5.29
N VAL A 75 22.25 2.26 4.11
CA VAL A 75 23.41 1.50 3.61
C VAL A 75 24.68 2.13 4.20
N GLY A 76 25.58 1.28 4.69
CA GLY A 76 26.87 1.68 5.25
C GLY A 76 27.81 2.28 4.20
N PRO A 77 28.86 2.99 4.64
CA PRO A 77 29.82 3.64 3.75
C PRO A 77 30.65 2.65 2.91
N ASP A 78 30.71 1.40 3.33
CA ASP A 78 31.34 0.28 2.61
C ASP A 78 30.36 -0.46 1.68
N GLY A 79 29.12 0.06 1.54
CA GLY A 79 28.05 -0.56 0.78
C GLY A 79 27.35 -1.70 1.51
N THR A 80 27.67 -1.97 2.79
CA THR A 80 27.01 -3.05 3.54
C THR A 80 25.64 -2.62 4.05
N TYR A 81 24.72 -3.57 4.13
CA TYR A 81 23.45 -3.38 4.82
C TYR A 81 23.15 -4.59 5.69
N ASP A 82 22.48 -4.36 6.81
CA ASP A 82 22.18 -5.42 7.77
C ASP A 82 20.79 -5.26 8.36
N ASN A 83 20.20 -6.39 8.75
CA ASN A 83 18.87 -6.49 9.38
C ASN A 83 17.74 -5.79 8.61
N LEU A 84 17.71 -5.90 7.27
CA LEU A 84 16.53 -5.48 6.52
C LEU A 84 15.35 -6.40 6.87
N HIS A 85 14.39 -5.84 7.60
CA HIS A 85 13.30 -6.58 8.22
C HIS A 85 12.04 -6.59 7.35
N VAL A 86 11.63 -7.76 6.88
CA VAL A 86 10.45 -7.99 6.04
C VAL A 86 9.41 -8.80 6.82
N ASP A 87 8.45 -8.09 7.42
CA ASP A 87 7.44 -8.66 8.32
C ASP A 87 6.02 -8.17 8.00
N PRO A 88 5.39 -8.65 6.91
CA PRO A 88 4.01 -8.35 6.64
C PRO A 88 3.08 -9.06 7.62
N SER A 89 2.03 -8.38 8.08
CA SER A 89 1.06 -8.98 9.02
C SER A 89 0.10 -10.00 8.39
N ASN A 90 0.10 -10.16 7.06
CA ASN A 90 -0.85 -11.02 6.35
C ASN A 90 -0.16 -12.21 5.67
N LYS A 91 -0.67 -13.42 5.93
CA LYS A 91 -0.18 -14.69 5.34
C LYS A 91 -0.21 -14.72 3.82
N LYS A 92 -1.02 -13.87 3.17
CA LYS A 92 -1.09 -13.79 1.69
C LYS A 92 0.24 -13.46 1.03
N TYR A 93 1.18 -12.87 1.78
CA TYR A 93 2.49 -12.48 1.30
C TYR A 93 3.53 -13.61 1.41
N LEU A 94 3.18 -14.73 2.05
CA LEU A 94 4.05 -15.91 2.08
C LEU A 94 4.21 -16.49 0.67
N TYR A 95 5.42 -16.93 0.38
CA TYR A 95 5.88 -17.45 -0.90
C TYR A 95 5.73 -16.46 -2.06
N GLN A 96 5.62 -15.17 -1.76
CA GLN A 96 5.60 -14.10 -2.76
C GLN A 96 6.99 -13.52 -2.98
N ILE A 97 7.16 -12.89 -4.13
CA ILE A 97 8.42 -12.25 -4.51
C ILE A 97 8.64 -11.00 -3.66
N VAL A 98 9.86 -10.91 -3.12
CA VAL A 98 10.43 -9.73 -2.47
C VAL A 98 11.27 -8.99 -3.49
N THR A 99 10.94 -7.72 -3.71
CA THR A 99 11.69 -6.78 -4.56
C THR A 99 12.39 -5.76 -3.69
N PHE A 100 13.63 -5.42 -4.02
CA PHE A 100 14.45 -4.48 -3.25
C PHE A 100 14.61 -3.16 -4.00
N TYR A 101 14.64 -2.07 -3.27
CA TYR A 101 14.74 -0.73 -3.82
C TYR A 101 15.67 0.16 -3.02
N LEU A 102 16.41 1.00 -3.73
CA LEU A 102 17.11 2.14 -3.15
C LEU A 102 16.24 3.38 -3.29
N GLU A 103 15.92 4.03 -2.17
CA GLU A 103 15.30 5.34 -2.15
C GLU A 103 16.38 6.41 -2.22
N THR A 104 16.22 7.28 -3.22
CA THR A 104 17.10 8.41 -3.48
C THR A 104 16.26 9.68 -3.52
N PRO A 105 16.86 10.87 -3.36
CA PRO A 105 16.12 12.14 -3.43
C PRO A 105 15.36 12.37 -4.74
N PHE A 106 15.73 11.66 -5.80
CA PHE A 106 15.23 11.86 -7.16
C PHE A 106 14.35 10.72 -7.67
N GLY A 107 14.13 9.70 -6.85
CA GLY A 107 13.36 8.53 -7.23
C GLY A 107 13.90 7.25 -6.61
N ASN A 108 13.24 6.13 -6.93
CA ASN A 108 13.62 4.82 -6.43
C ASN A 108 14.24 3.99 -7.54
N ILE A 109 15.28 3.25 -7.22
CA ILE A 109 15.96 2.35 -8.14
C ILE A 109 15.72 0.93 -7.68
N MET A 110 15.38 0.05 -8.61
CA MET A 110 15.08 -1.35 -8.31
C MET A 110 16.34 -2.21 -8.42
N ALA A 111 16.50 -3.16 -7.50
CA ALA A 111 17.57 -4.15 -7.56
C ALA A 111 17.29 -5.18 -8.65
N ASN A 112 18.35 -5.79 -9.18
CA ASN A 112 18.24 -6.88 -10.14
C ASN A 112 17.84 -8.20 -9.47
N GLU A 113 18.16 -8.35 -8.19
CA GLU A 113 17.93 -9.56 -7.42
C GLU A 113 16.57 -9.57 -6.73
N HIS A 114 16.06 -10.78 -6.55
CA HIS A 114 14.78 -11.06 -5.93
C HIS A 114 14.94 -12.16 -4.89
N ALA A 115 14.10 -12.11 -3.86
CA ALA A 115 13.97 -13.19 -2.89
C ALA A 115 12.52 -13.68 -2.84
N ILE A 116 12.30 -14.81 -2.18
CA ILE A 116 10.97 -15.33 -1.88
C ILE A 116 10.75 -15.15 -0.38
N MET A 117 9.59 -14.63 0.01
CA MET A 117 9.23 -14.56 1.42
C MET A 117 8.88 -15.96 1.92
N GLU A 118 9.67 -16.51 2.84
CA GLU A 118 9.44 -17.82 3.44
C GLU A 118 8.54 -17.70 4.68
N GLY A 119 8.76 -16.64 5.45
CA GLY A 119 8.06 -16.41 6.71
C GLY A 119 8.47 -17.38 7.82
N ALA A 120 9.72 -17.84 7.80
CA ALA A 120 10.25 -18.91 8.66
C ALA A 120 11.33 -18.41 9.65
N PHE A 121 11.42 -17.09 9.88
CA PHE A 121 12.50 -16.46 10.65
C PHE A 121 13.85 -16.63 9.94
N SER A 122 13.83 -16.52 8.61
CA SER A 122 15.01 -16.77 7.77
C SER A 122 15.95 -15.56 7.79
N ARG A 123 17.25 -15.82 7.97
CA ARG A 123 18.31 -14.83 7.78
C ARG A 123 19.04 -15.11 6.49
N ASN A 124 18.77 -14.28 5.50
CA ASN A 124 19.24 -14.47 4.15
C ASN A 124 20.38 -13.50 3.86
N ARG A 125 21.49 -14.03 3.32
CA ARG A 125 22.56 -13.22 2.78
C ARG A 125 22.32 -13.01 1.30
N LEU A 126 22.15 -11.76 0.88
CA LEU A 126 21.86 -11.40 -0.50
C LEU A 126 22.66 -10.15 -0.86
N ASP A 127 23.47 -10.23 -1.91
CA ASP A 127 24.13 -9.06 -2.47
C ASP A 127 23.24 -8.46 -3.55
N LEU A 128 23.01 -7.15 -3.49
CA LEU A 128 22.10 -6.41 -4.35
C LEU A 128 22.88 -5.57 -5.36
N THR A 129 22.50 -5.70 -6.62
CA THR A 129 23.06 -4.93 -7.73
C THR A 129 21.98 -4.06 -8.38
N PHE A 130 22.36 -2.84 -8.72
CA PHE A 130 21.48 -1.84 -9.33
C PHE A 130 22.10 -1.38 -10.65
N SER A 131 21.41 -1.62 -11.75
CA SER A 131 21.90 -1.31 -13.10
C SER A 131 21.71 0.17 -13.45
N ASP A 132 20.66 0.80 -12.92
CA ASP A 132 20.38 2.20 -13.19
C ASP A 132 21.30 3.11 -12.36
N PRO A 133 21.75 4.23 -12.93
CA PRO A 133 22.55 5.20 -12.19
C PRO A 133 21.71 5.85 -11.08
N VAL A 134 22.36 6.23 -9.98
CA VAL A 134 21.75 7.18 -9.04
C VAL A 134 21.53 8.50 -9.78
N PRO A 135 20.29 9.01 -9.90
CA PRO A 135 20.09 10.29 -10.55
C PRO A 135 20.82 11.37 -9.76
N VAL A 136 21.61 12.20 -10.45
CA VAL A 136 22.34 13.32 -9.84
C VAL A 136 21.80 14.62 -10.39
N PHE A 137 21.64 15.63 -9.54
CA PHE A 137 21.36 16.98 -10.01
C PHE A 137 22.61 17.53 -10.69
N VAL A 138 22.60 17.58 -12.03
CA VAL A 138 23.60 18.33 -12.77
C VAL A 138 23.07 19.76 -12.90
N PRO A 139 23.68 20.77 -12.26
CA PRO A 139 23.28 22.15 -12.48
C PRO A 139 23.49 22.45 -13.97
N VAL A 140 22.41 22.81 -14.67
CA VAL A 140 22.51 23.32 -16.03
C VAL A 140 23.29 24.64 -15.94
N VAL A 141 24.53 24.64 -16.43
CA VAL A 141 25.27 25.87 -16.68
C VAL A 141 24.59 26.53 -17.86
N ILE A 142 23.64 27.43 -17.58
CA ILE A 142 23.11 28.34 -18.58
C ILE A 142 24.25 29.32 -18.89
N PRO A 143 24.72 29.45 -20.14
CA PRO A 143 25.65 30.51 -20.49
C PRO A 143 25.01 31.86 -20.16
N ASP A 144 25.63 32.65 -19.29
CA ASP A 144 25.21 34.01 -19.01
C ASP A 144 25.35 34.89 -20.28
N GLU A 145 24.38 35.81 -20.42
CA GLU A 145 24.33 36.99 -21.30
C GLU A 145 24.03 36.83 -22.81
N ILE A 146 22.74 36.93 -23.14
CA ILE A 146 22.27 37.89 -24.15
C ILE A 146 21.18 38.75 -23.49
N ILE A 147 21.48 40.03 -23.22
CA ILE A 147 20.47 41.02 -22.82
C ILE A 147 19.56 41.26 -24.03
N VAL A 148 18.40 40.61 -24.04
CA VAL A 148 17.29 40.97 -24.94
C VAL A 148 16.44 42.00 -24.19
N PRO A 149 16.15 43.18 -24.77
CA PRO A 149 15.29 44.16 -24.11
C PRO A 149 13.91 43.52 -23.88
N GLU A 150 13.50 43.53 -22.63
CA GLU A 150 12.22 43.04 -22.13
C GLU A 150 11.10 43.73 -22.91
N THR A 151 10.51 43.00 -23.85
CA THR A 151 9.27 43.41 -24.48
C THR A 151 8.18 43.13 -23.46
N GLU A 152 7.66 44.18 -22.83
CA GLU A 152 6.52 44.10 -21.91
C GLU A 152 5.38 43.33 -22.59
N LEU A 153 5.14 42.09 -22.14
CA LEU A 153 3.91 41.38 -22.47
C LEU A 153 2.74 42.16 -21.85
N PRO A 154 1.67 42.49 -22.58
CA PRO A 154 0.48 43.04 -21.97
C PRO A 154 -0.04 42.02 -20.95
N SER A 155 -0.15 42.46 -19.70
CA SER A 155 -0.79 41.72 -18.61
C SER A 155 -2.19 41.27 -19.04
N VAL A 156 -2.31 40.02 -19.49
CA VAL A 156 -3.59 39.36 -19.68
C VAL A 156 -4.20 39.17 -18.29
N GLY A 157 -5.12 40.06 -17.93
CA GLY A 157 -5.94 39.96 -16.74
C GLY A 157 -6.77 38.68 -16.77
N GLY A 158 -6.22 37.60 -16.23
CA GLY A 158 -6.93 36.35 -16.00
C GLY A 158 -8.03 36.52 -14.95
N PRO A 159 -9.17 35.79 -15.06
CA PRO A 159 -10.36 36.02 -14.24
C PRO A 159 -10.19 35.53 -12.80
N MET A 160 -9.49 36.30 -11.95
CA MET A 160 -9.34 36.01 -10.52
C MET A 160 -10.63 36.15 -9.69
N ASN A 161 -11.74 36.52 -10.31
CA ASN A 161 -13.01 36.69 -9.60
C ASN A 161 -13.83 35.39 -9.49
N PHE A 162 -13.62 34.39 -10.35
CA PHE A 162 -14.51 33.21 -10.38
C PHE A 162 -14.36 32.29 -9.15
N ILE A 163 -13.13 32.14 -8.63
CA ILE A 163 -12.84 31.23 -7.51
C ILE A 163 -13.42 31.74 -6.17
N LYS A 164 -13.56 33.06 -6.01
CA LYS A 164 -14.15 33.66 -4.80
C LYS A 164 -15.67 33.43 -4.72
N TYR A 165 -16.38 33.50 -5.84
CA TYR A 165 -17.84 33.32 -5.87
C TYR A 165 -18.26 31.86 -5.63
N VAL A 166 -17.51 30.88 -6.13
CA VAL A 166 -17.83 29.44 -5.94
C VAL A 166 -17.81 29.05 -4.47
N LYS A 167 -16.84 29.57 -3.69
CA LYS A 167 -16.78 29.30 -2.24
C LYS A 167 -17.91 29.97 -1.46
N PHE A 168 -18.39 31.14 -1.91
CA PHE A 168 -19.46 31.88 -1.24
C PHE A 168 -20.85 31.24 -1.46
N ILE A 169 -21.13 30.77 -2.68
CA ILE A 169 -22.39 30.08 -3.01
C ILE A 169 -22.52 28.76 -2.22
N GLY A 170 -21.42 28.01 -2.07
CA GLY A 170 -21.40 26.78 -1.28
C GLY A 170 -21.78 27.02 0.19
N PHE A 171 -21.32 28.13 0.78
CA PHE A 171 -21.59 28.44 2.19
C PHE A 171 -23.06 28.82 2.43
N ILE A 172 -23.68 29.56 1.50
CA ILE A 172 -25.10 29.93 1.55
C ILE A 172 -26.00 28.70 1.41
N GLY A 173 -25.65 27.75 0.52
CA GLY A 173 -26.42 26.51 0.34
C GLY A 173 -26.47 25.66 1.62
N VAL A 174 -25.32 25.47 2.28
CA VAL A 174 -25.25 24.68 3.52
C VAL A 174 -26.03 25.34 4.66
N THR A 175 -25.95 26.67 4.79
CA THR A 175 -26.68 27.40 5.85
C THR A 175 -28.20 27.37 5.64
N LEU A 176 -28.69 27.47 4.40
CA LEU A 176 -30.12 27.33 4.11
C LEU A 176 -30.64 25.91 4.38
N CYS A 177 -29.87 24.87 4.04
CA CYS A 177 -30.24 23.49 4.37
C CYS A 177 -30.33 23.25 5.88
N LEU A 178 -29.38 23.79 6.66
CA LEU A 178 -29.40 23.67 8.12
C LEU A 178 -30.59 24.40 8.74
N LEU A 179 -30.91 25.61 8.27
CA LEU A 179 -32.10 26.34 8.72
C LEU A 179 -33.39 25.58 8.36
N GLY A 180 -33.50 25.04 7.15
CA GLY A 180 -34.63 24.22 6.72
C GLY A 180 -34.88 23.01 7.62
N LEU A 181 -33.83 22.31 8.05
CA LEU A 181 -33.93 21.20 9.00
C LEU A 181 -34.42 21.66 10.37
N VAL A 182 -33.91 22.78 10.90
CA VAL A 182 -34.32 23.30 12.21
C VAL A 182 -35.79 23.75 12.21
N PHE A 183 -36.22 24.48 11.18
CA PHE A 183 -37.62 24.89 11.07
C PHE A 183 -38.56 23.73 10.74
N GLY A 184 -38.12 22.74 9.94
CA GLY A 184 -38.86 21.53 9.65
C GLY A 184 -39.10 20.67 10.89
N VAL A 185 -38.06 20.43 11.70
CA VAL A 185 -38.17 19.68 12.98
C VAL A 185 -39.04 20.43 13.98
N LYS A 186 -38.99 21.77 13.99
CA LYS A 186 -39.82 22.59 14.86
C LYS A 186 -41.30 22.55 14.44
N SER A 187 -41.63 22.60 13.15
CA SER A 187 -43.04 22.58 12.69
C SER A 187 -43.73 21.23 12.93
N THR A 188 -43.00 20.11 12.88
CA THR A 188 -43.52 18.79 13.26
C THR A 188 -43.87 18.67 14.75
N ARG A 189 -43.37 19.56 15.62
CA ARG A 189 -43.76 19.61 17.04
C ARG A 189 -45.00 20.45 17.33
N TYR A 190 -45.52 21.23 16.38
CA TYR A 190 -46.68 22.12 16.56
C TYR A 190 -47.91 21.72 15.75
N ARG A 191 -47.91 20.54 15.10
CA ARG A 191 -49.13 19.92 14.54
C ARG A 191 -49.68 18.87 15.51
N CYS A 192 -50.38 19.35 16.53
CA CYS A 192 -51.45 18.65 17.24
C CYS A 192 -52.64 19.60 17.29
#